data_AF-A0A7T7HCA7-F1
#
_entry.id   AF-A0A7T7HCA7-F1
#
_cell.length_a   1.000
_cell.length_b   1.000
_cell.length_c   1.000
_cell.angle_alpha   90.00
_cell.angle_beta   90.00
_cell.angle_gamma   90.00
#
_symmetry.space_group_name_H-M   'P 1'
#
loop_
_entity.id
_entity.type
_entity.pdbx_description
1 polymer ?
#
loop_
_entity_poly.entity_id
_entity_poly.type
_entity_poly.pdbx_seq_one_letter_code
_entity_poly.pdbx_strand_id
1 'polypeptide(L)'
;MENNEIILHKINRIEKHIFGLKTILNVEELSDYTGFKKSYIYKLVHTNSIPFSKPSGKILFFERKKIDEWLLKNSHKSNDEIQQEALEFSLRKK
;
A
#
# COMPACT_ATOMS: atom_id res chain seq x y z
N MET A 1 35.89 1.84 13.07
CA MET A 1 35.15 2.85 12.28
C MET A 1 34.28 2.19 11.22
N GLU A 2 34.83 1.24 10.43
CA GLU A 2 34.08 0.49 9.41
C GLU A 2 32.81 -0.23 9.93
N ASN A 3 32.88 -0.88 11.10
CA ASN A 3 31.70 -1.50 11.72
C ASN A 3 30.59 -0.50 12.07
N ASN A 4 30.94 0.73 12.44
CA ASN A 4 29.95 1.75 12.81
C ASN A 4 29.22 2.25 11.57
N GLU A 5 29.92 2.42 10.44
CA GLU A 5 29.32 2.78 9.15
C GLU A 5 28.35 1.70 8.68
N ILE A 6 28.73 0.42 8.79
CA ILE A 6 27.85 -0.70 8.45
C ILE A 6 26.59 -0.71 9.33
N ILE A 7 26.74 -0.46 10.63
CA ILE A 7 25.61 -0.39 11.57
C ILE A 7 24.69 0.78 11.21
N LEU A 8 25.25 1.97 10.96
CA LEU A 8 24.47 3.16 10.61
C LEU A 8 23.69 2.95 9.31
N HIS A 9 24.31 2.33 8.30
CA HIS A 9 23.63 1.98 7.05
C HIS A 9 22.45 1.01 7.29
N LYS A 10 22.62 0.00 8.15
CA LYS A 10 21.53 -0.92 8.50
C LYS A 10 20.40 -0.22 9.25
N ILE A 11 20.72 0.68 10.19
CA ILE A 11 19.73 1.48 10.94
C ILE A 11 18.92 2.35 9.97
N ASN A 12 19.58 3.09 9.10
CA ASN A 12 18.92 3.94 8.10
C ASN A 12 17.98 3.13 7.19
N ARG A 13 18.34 1.89 6.85
CA ARG A 13 17.47 0.98 6.09
C ARG A 13 16.24 0.56 6.89
N ILE A 14 16.40 0.27 8.19
CA ILE A 14 15.28 -0.11 9.07
C ILE A 14 14.33 1.07 9.27
N GLU A 15 14.86 2.26 9.55
CA GLU A 15 14.05 3.48 9.76
C GLU A 15 13.14 3.78 8.57
N LYS A 16 13.64 3.60 7.34
CA LYS A 16 12.83 3.75 6.12
C LYS A 16 11.63 2.80 6.04
N HIS A 17 11.66 1.67 6.74
CA HIS A 17 10.59 0.67 6.74
C HIS A 17 9.68 0.72 7.98
N ILE A 18 10.07 1.44 9.04
CA ILE A 18 9.27 1.58 10.26
C ILE A 18 7.91 2.25 9.98
N PHE A 19 7.81 3.13 8.98
CA PHE A 19 6.55 3.78 8.60
C PHE A 19 5.48 2.78 8.16
N GLY A 20 5.87 1.63 7.63
CA GLY A 20 4.94 0.54 7.29
C GLY A 20 4.18 -0.01 8.50
N LEU A 21 4.60 0.28 9.74
CA LEU A 21 3.89 -0.10 10.97
C LEU A 21 2.82 0.92 11.39
N LYS A 22 2.87 2.15 10.88
CA LYS A 22 1.89 3.19 11.23
C LYS A 22 0.51 2.81 10.71
N THR A 23 -0.51 3.11 11.50
CA THR A 23 -1.92 2.97 11.07
C THR A 23 -2.34 4.09 10.13
N ILE A 24 -1.75 5.28 10.28
CA ILE A 24 -2.04 6.47 9.49
C ILE A 24 -0.75 6.98 8.87
N LEU A 25 -0.78 7.23 7.57
CA LEU A 25 0.32 7.73 6.76
C LEU A 25 0.03 9.16 6.29
N ASN A 26 1.06 9.98 6.17
CA ASN A 26 1.02 11.21 5.38
C ASN A 26 1.45 10.94 3.91
N VAL A 27 1.54 11.97 3.07
CA VAL A 27 1.89 11.81 1.63
C VAL A 27 3.31 11.25 1.43
N GLU A 28 4.27 11.65 2.26
CA GLU A 28 5.66 11.16 2.21
C GLU A 28 5.70 9.67 2.53
N GLU A 29 5.09 9.31 3.66
CA GLU A 29 5.07 7.93 4.15
C GLU A 29 4.27 7.01 3.21
N LEU A 30 3.19 7.52 2.60
CA LEU A 30 2.45 6.77 1.58
C LEU A 30 3.28 6.57 0.31
N SER A 31 4.07 7.57 -0.09
CA SER A 31 5.01 7.47 -1.22
C SER A 31 6.05 6.39 -0.97
N ASP A 32 6.64 6.38 0.23
CA ASP A 32 7.62 5.36 0.62
C ASP A 32 6.98 3.97 0.77
N TYR A 33 5.74 3.90 1.28
CA TYR A 33 5.01 2.65 1.47
C TYR A 33 4.58 1.99 0.16
N THR A 34 4.02 2.77 -0.77
CA THR A 34 3.48 2.27 -2.05
C THR A 34 4.49 2.27 -3.19
N GLY A 35 5.59 3.01 -3.05
CA GLY A 35 6.54 3.29 -4.12
C GLY A 35 6.03 4.30 -5.17
N PHE A 36 4.83 4.87 -4.99
CA PHE A 36 4.28 5.86 -5.89
C PHE A 36 4.95 7.22 -5.71
N LYS A 37 5.20 7.92 -6.82
CA LYS A 37 5.62 9.32 -6.75
C LYS A 37 4.53 10.17 -6.07
N LYS A 38 4.92 11.12 -5.23
CA LYS A 38 3.99 12.07 -4.58
C LYS A 38 3.06 12.78 -5.55
N SER A 39 3.56 13.17 -6.73
CA SER A 39 2.74 13.79 -7.77
C SER A 39 1.59 12.88 -8.23
N TYR A 40 1.83 11.57 -8.29
CA TYR A 40 0.78 10.59 -8.59
C TYR A 40 -0.21 10.44 -7.44
N ILE A 41 0.25 10.43 -6.19
CA ILE A 41 -0.63 10.45 -5.00
C ILE A 41 -1.53 11.68 -5.01
N TYR A 42 -0.98 12.87 -5.25
CA TYR A 42 -1.78 14.10 -5.36
C TYR A 42 -2.79 14.04 -6.51
N LYS A 43 -2.41 13.45 -7.65
CA LYS A 43 -3.35 13.21 -8.76
C LYS A 43 -4.50 12.32 -8.32
N LEU A 44 -4.23 11.18 -7.66
CA LEU A 44 -5.26 10.26 -7.16
C LEU A 44 -6.18 10.93 -6.13
N VAL A 45 -5.63 11.77 -5.25
CA VAL A 45 -6.43 12.55 -4.28
C VAL A 45 -7.31 13.55 -5.00
N HIS A 46 -6.76 14.29 -5.96
CA HIS A 46 -7.51 15.27 -6.75
C HIS A 46 -8.67 14.63 -7.52
N THR A 47 -8.48 13.42 -8.05
CA THR A 47 -9.52 12.66 -8.75
C THR A 47 -10.40 11.81 -7.81
N ASN A 48 -10.26 11.96 -6.48
CA ASN A 48 -10.93 11.14 -5.46
C ASN A 48 -10.83 9.62 -5.72
N SER A 49 -9.73 9.18 -6.34
CA SER A 49 -9.53 7.79 -6.76
C SER A 49 -8.86 6.94 -5.70
N ILE A 50 -8.24 7.54 -4.69
CA ILE A 50 -7.62 6.86 -3.52
C ILE A 50 -8.36 7.27 -2.24
N PRO A 51 -8.54 6.38 -1.24
CA PRO A 51 -9.11 6.75 0.06
C PRO A 51 -8.20 7.71 0.82
N PHE A 52 -8.71 8.86 1.27
CA PHE A 52 -7.95 9.81 2.10
C PHE A 52 -8.86 10.55 3.08
N SER A 53 -8.24 11.19 4.08
CA SER A 53 -8.87 12.11 5.03
C SER A 53 -8.19 13.47 4.98
N LYS A 54 -8.97 14.54 5.13
CA LYS A 54 -8.47 15.94 5.11
C LYS A 54 -9.19 16.80 6.17
N PRO A 55 -9.09 16.47 7.47
CA PRO A 55 -9.93 17.07 8.53
C PRO A 55 -9.78 18.59 8.66
N SER A 56 -8.58 19.12 8.43
CA SER A 56 -8.28 20.57 8.49
C SER A 56 -8.28 21.24 7.11
N GLY A 57 -8.67 20.53 6.05
CA GLY A 57 -8.67 21.06 4.69
C GLY A 57 -7.28 21.32 4.08
N LYS A 58 -6.18 21.10 4.81
CA LYS A 58 -4.80 21.35 4.34
C LYS A 58 -3.95 20.09 4.23
N ILE A 59 -3.97 19.25 5.27
CA ILE A 59 -3.09 18.07 5.36
C ILE A 59 -3.87 16.81 4.98
N LEU A 60 -3.24 15.94 4.21
CA LEU A 60 -3.78 14.66 3.78
C LEU A 60 -3.29 13.53 4.69
N PHE A 61 -4.21 12.66 5.07
CA PHE A 61 -3.94 11.47 5.86
C PHE A 61 -4.55 10.25 5.18
N PHE A 62 -3.86 9.13 5.27
CA PHE A 62 -4.23 7.87 4.65
C PHE A 62 -4.21 6.76 5.69
N GLU A 63 -5.36 6.11 5.90
CA GLU A 63 -5.42 4.94 6.77
C GLU A 63 -4.84 3.74 6.02
N ARG A 64 -3.73 3.17 6.53
CA ARG A 64 -2.95 2.13 5.84
C ARG A 64 -3.83 0.95 5.40
N LYS A 65 -4.70 0.46 6.28
CA LYS A 65 -5.61 -0.65 5.97
C LYS A 65 -6.52 -0.37 4.76
N LYS A 66 -7.09 0.83 4.67
CA LYS A 66 -7.92 1.22 3.51
C LYS A 66 -7.11 1.33 2.23
N ILE A 67 -5.85 1.75 2.34
CA ILE A 67 -4.93 1.76 1.20
C ILE A 67 -4.62 0.34 0.76
N ASP A 68 -4.34 -0.59 1.68
CA ASP A 68 -4.06 -1.99 1.36
C ASP A 68 -5.24 -2.63 0.60
N GLU A 69 -6.45 -2.45 1.12
CA GLU A 69 -7.69 -2.91 0.46
C GLU A 69 -7.88 -2.25 -0.93
N TRP A 70 -7.59 -0.96 -1.03
CA TRP A 70 -7.69 -0.23 -2.29
C TRP A 70 -6.69 -0.71 -3.35
N LEU A 71 -5.44 -0.98 -2.94
CA LEU A 71 -4.39 -1.51 -3.82
C LEU A 71 -4.78 -2.88 -4.40
N LEU A 72 -5.56 -3.67 -3.66
CA LEU A 72 -6.00 -5.01 -4.06
C LEU A 72 -7.36 -5.05 -4.77
N LYS A 73 -8.04 -3.91 -4.93
CA LYS A 73 -9.44 -3.85 -5.42
C LYS A 73 -9.67 -4.49 -6.80
N ASN A 74 -8.67 -4.48 -7.68
CA ASN A 74 -8.75 -5.10 -9.00
C ASN A 74 -7.77 -6.28 -9.10
N SER A 75 -7.74 -7.13 -8.07
CA SER A 75 -6.93 -8.35 -8.08
C SER A 75 -7.32 -9.25 -9.25
N HIS A 76 -6.33 -9.70 -10.01
CA HIS A 76 -6.53 -10.70 -11.06
C HIS A 76 -6.33 -12.09 -10.46
N LYS A 77 -7.30 -12.98 -10.68
CA LYS A 77 -7.16 -14.39 -10.31
C LYS A 77 -6.05 -15.03 -11.13
N SER A 78 -5.24 -15.85 -10.47
CA SER A 78 -4.30 -16.76 -11.12
C SER A 78 -5.05 -17.82 -11.94
N ASN A 79 -4.35 -18.43 -12.89
CA ASN A 79 -4.91 -19.52 -13.69
C ASN A 79 -5.38 -20.68 -12.80
N ASP A 80 -4.66 -20.96 -11.72
CA ASP A 80 -5.02 -22.03 -10.78
C ASP A 80 -6.31 -21.71 -10.02
N GLU A 81 -6.47 -20.46 -9.54
CA GLU A 81 -7.71 -20.01 -8.89
C GLU A 81 -8.91 -20.09 -9.85
N ILE A 82 -8.72 -19.72 -11.12
CA ILE A 82 -9.76 -19.83 -12.16
C ILE A 82 -10.13 -21.30 -12.39
N GLN A 83 -9.15 -22.20 -12.49
CA GLN A 83 -9.39 -23.62 -12.67
C GLN A 83 -10.11 -24.24 -11.48
N GLN A 84 -9.71 -23.91 -10.25
CA GLN A 84 -10.39 -24.40 -9.04
C GLN A 84 -11.84 -23.93 -8.97
N GLU A 85 -12.12 -22.66 -9.25
CA GLU A 85 -13.49 -22.15 -9.27
C GLU A 85 -14.36 -22.85 -10.33
N ALA A 86 -13.79 -23.14 -11.52
CA ALA A 86 -14.47 -23.89 -12.56
C ALA A 86 -14.78 -25.35 -12.13
N LEU A 87 -13.85 -26.01 -11.44
CA LEU A 87 -14.05 -27.34 -10.87
C LEU A 87 -15.14 -27.32 -9.79
N GLU A 88 -15.08 -26.40 -8.82
CA GLU A 88 -16.09 -26.23 -7.77
C GLU A 88 -17.49 -25.99 -8.35
N PHE A 89 -17.60 -25.14 -9.37
CA PHE A 89 -18.87 -24.86 -10.05
C PHE A 89 -19.44 -26.10 -10.73
N SER A 90 -18.59 -26.91 -11.35
CA SER A 90 -18.99 -28.16 -12.00
C SER A 90 -19.46 -29.21 -10.99
N LEU A 91 -18.83 -29.27 -9.81
CA LEU A 91 -19.21 -30.17 -8.71
C LEU A 91 -20.53 -29.76 -8.05
N ARG A 92 -20.80 -28.45 -7.89
CA ARG A 92 -22.06 -27.95 -7.31
C ARG A 92 -23.29 -28.15 -8.19
N LYS A 93 -23.11 -28.28 -9.51
CA LYS A 93 -24.20 -28.49 -10.47
C LYS A 93 -24.57 -29.97 -10.67
N LYS A 94 -23.91 -30.89 -9.98
CA LYS A 94 -24.16 -32.33 -9.99
C LYS A 94 -24.97 -32.73 -8.76
#